data_AF-A0A949TVF4-F1
#
_entry.id   AF-A0A949TVF4-F1
#
_cell.length_a   1.000
_cell.length_b   1.000
_cell.length_c   1.000
_cell.angle_alpha   90.00
_cell.angle_beta   90.00
_cell.angle_gamma   90.00
#
_symmetry.space_group_name_H-M   'P 1'
#
loop_
_entity.id
_entity.type
_entity.pdbx_description
1 polymer ?
#
loop_
_entity_poly.entity_id
_entity_poly.type
_entity_poly.pdbx_seq_one_letter_code
_entity_poly.pdbx_strand_id
1 'polypeptide(L)' 'MSYGAYFMYYKCEKCGKRFKYCLDAEKQDVFGQCDVCHVAGILVGEGCNEPENKIEYEDISD' A
#
# COMPACT_ATOMS: atom_id res chain seq x y z
N MET A 1 -3.20 -16.64 16.38
CA MET A 1 -4.25 -16.01 15.56
C MET A 1 -3.51 -15.42 14.38
N SER A 2 -3.55 -16.06 13.21
CA SER A 2 -3.02 -15.43 12.00
C SER A 2 -4.08 -14.43 11.58
N TYR A 3 -3.97 -13.19 12.06
CA TYR A 3 -4.75 -12.09 11.51
C TYR A 3 -4.40 -12.08 10.02
N GLY A 4 -5.39 -12.27 9.15
CA GLY A 4 -5.15 -12.29 7.71
C GLY A 4 -4.39 -11.03 7.28
N ALA A 5 -3.54 -11.16 6.27
CA ALA A 5 -2.74 -10.04 5.77
C ALA A 5 -3.68 -8.89 5.41
N TYR A 6 -3.59 -7.80 6.16
CA TYR A 6 -4.37 -6.60 5.90
C TYR A 6 -3.57 -5.70 4.97
N PHE A 7 -4.21 -5.23 3.91
CA PHE A 7 -3.55 -4.42 2.89
C PHE A 7 -4.17 -3.03 2.83
N MET A 8 -3.32 -2.01 2.68
CA MET A 8 -3.73 -0.63 2.42
C MET A 8 -3.26 -0.22 1.03
N TYR A 9 -4.18 0.29 0.21
CA TYR A 9 -3.94 0.70 -1.17
C TYR A 9 -3.83 2.21 -1.25
N TYR A 10 -2.75 2.69 -1.84
CA TYR A 10 -2.46 4.11 -2.01
C TYR A 10 -2.22 4.46 -3.47
N LYS A 11 -2.49 5.73 -3.80
CA LYS A 11 -2.19 6.31 -5.11
C LYS A 11 -1.43 7.62 -4.95
N CYS A 12 -0.27 7.68 -5.58
CA CYS A 12 0.56 8.87 -5.69
C CYS A 12 -0.11 9.88 -6.62
N GLU A 13 -0.39 11.10 -6.15
CA GLU A 13 -0.91 12.18 -7.00
C GLU A 13 0.16 12.78 -7.93
N LYS A 14 1.44 12.76 -7.51
CA LYS A 14 2.56 13.32 -8.27
C LYS A 14 2.97 12.45 -9.46
N CYS A 15 3.04 11.15 -9.22
CA CYS A 15 3.58 10.16 -10.14
C CYS A 15 2.51 9.23 -10.73
N GLY A 16 1.29 9.27 -10.21
CA GLY A 16 0.18 8.42 -10.64
C GLY A 16 0.34 6.94 -10.26
N LYS A 17 1.49 6.55 -9.70
CA LYS A 17 1.75 5.18 -9.25
C LYS A 17 0.79 4.76 -8.15
N ARG A 18 0.35 3.52 -8.24
CA ARG A 18 -0.49 2.84 -7.27
C ARG A 18 0.37 1.82 -6.54
N PHE A 19 0.28 1.82 -5.22
CA PHE A 19 1.11 0.99 -4.36
C PHE A 19 0.31 0.49 -3.18
N LYS A 20 0.74 -0.64 -2.61
CA LYS A 20 0.07 -1.20 -1.43
C LYS A 20 1.06 -1.52 -0.32
N TYR A 21 0.56 -1.47 0.91
CA TYR A 21 1.28 -1.86 2.12
C TYR A 21 0.57 -2.98 2.84
N CYS A 22 1.35 -3.95 3.30
CA CYS A 22 0.91 -4.93 4.28
C CYS A 22 0.96 -4.30 5.67
N LEU A 23 -0.17 -4.29 6.37
CA LEU A 23 -0.28 -3.84 7.76
C LEU A 23 0.37 -4.83 8.76
N ASP A 24 0.69 -6.05 8.30
CA ASP A 24 1.51 -7.02 9.03
C ASP A 24 3.00 -6.61 9.08
N ALA A 25 3.40 -5.59 8.30
CA ALA A 25 4.74 -5.05 8.35
C ALA A 25 4.89 -4.17 9.60
N GLU A 26 5.19 -4.79 10.75
CA GLU A 26 5.75 -4.13 11.95
C GLU A 26 7.05 -3.33 11.65
N LYS A 27 7.56 -3.40 10.42
CA LYS A 27 8.79 -2.74 9.95
C LYS A 27 8.58 -1.41 9.22
N GLN A 28 7.35 -0.99 8.95
CA GLN A 28 7.11 0.20 8.15
C GLN A 28 6.85 1.43 9.04
N ASP A 29 7.87 2.28 9.23
CA ASP A 29 7.75 3.54 9.99
C ASP A 29 6.85 4.57 9.28
N VAL A 30 6.72 4.48 7.95
CA VAL A 30 5.96 5.43 7.14
C VAL A 30 5.03 4.70 6.17
N PHE A 31 3.73 4.70 6.48
CA PHE A 31 2.68 4.20 5.60
C PHE A 31 2.22 5.27 4.63
N GLY A 32 1.91 4.86 3.41
CA GLY A 32 1.35 5.75 2.40
C GLY A 32 2.36 6.68 1.75
N GLN A 33 3.67 6.54 1.96
CA GLN A 33 4.67 7.38 1.32
C GLN A 33 5.18 6.74 0.03
N CYS A 34 5.02 7.42 -1.11
CA CYS A 34 5.55 6.90 -2.37
C CYS A 34 7.08 6.86 -2.33
N ASP A 35 7.70 5.71 -2.63
CA ASP A 35 9.16 5.55 -2.67
C ASP A 35 9.85 6.48 -3.71
N VAL A 36 9.16 6.78 -4.81
CA VAL A 36 9.72 7.62 -5.89
C VAL A 36 9.63 9.11 -5.58
N CYS A 37 8.50 9.54 -5.03
CA CYS A 37 8.23 10.96 -4.82
C CYS A 37 8.43 11.41 -3.37
N HIS A 38 8.57 10.47 -2.44
CA HIS A 38 8.57 10.71 -0.99
C HIS A 38 7.38 11.54 -0.49
N VAL A 39 6.26 11.53 -1.21
CA VAL A 39 5.02 12.23 -0.82
C VAL A 39 4.00 11.24 -0.27
N ALA A 40 3.14 11.72 0.63
CA ALA A 40 1.98 10.97 1.07
C ALA A 40 1.01 10.76 -0.12
N GLY A 41 0.78 9.51 -0.47
CA GLY A 41 -0.23 9.07 -1.42
C GLY A 41 -1.62 9.10 -0.78
N ILE A 42 -2.62 9.15 -1.63
CA ILE A 42 -4.03 9.14 -1.23
C ILE A 42 -4.44 7.69 -1.00
N LEU A 43 -5.00 7.40 0.18
CA LEU A 43 -5.58 6.09 0.47
C LEU A 43 -6.79 5.87 -0.46
N VAL A 44 -6.72 4.85 -1.30
CA VAL A 44 -7.77 4.47 -2.24
C VAL A 44 -8.71 3.44 -1.62
N GLY A 45 -8.18 2.62 -0.71
CA GLY A 45 -8.97 1.63 0.02
C GLY A 45 -8.08 0.81 0.96
N GLU A 46 -8.71 0.05 1.84
CA GLU A 46 -8.05 -0.80 2.81
C GLU A 46 -8.88 -2.07 3.03
N GLY A 47 -8.23 -3.22 3.23
CA GLY A 47 -8.95 -4.47 3.41
C GLY A 47 -8.06 -5.71 3.57
N CYS A 48 -8.66 -6.75 4.15
CA CYS A 48 -8.04 -8.06 4.39
C CYS A 48 -8.07 -8.98 3.15
N ASN A 49 -8.78 -8.56 2.10
CA ASN A 49 -8.80 -9.24 0.82
C ASN A 49 -7.85 -8.50 -0.14
N GLU A 50 -6.98 -9.23 -0.82
CA GLU A 50 -6.30 -8.70 -2.00
C GLU A 50 -7.37 -8.33 -3.02
N PRO A 51 -7.33 -7.13 -3.64
CA PRO A 51 -8.36 -6.75 -4.58
C PRO A 51 -8.17 -7.64 -5.81
N GLU A 52 -9.26 -7.99 -6.49
CA GLU A 52 -9.17 -8.72 -7.76
C GLU A 52 -8.27 -7.97 -8.78
N ASN A 53 -8.09 -6.65 -8.59
CA ASN A 53 -7.14 -5.79 -9.31
C ASN A 53 -5.70 -5.82 -8.75
N LYS A 54 -5.13 -7.01 -8.51
CA LYS A 54 -3.69 -7.18 -8.15
C LYS A 54 -2.72 -6.53 -9.16
N ILE A 55 -3.15 -6.34 -10.40
CA ILE A 55 -2.26 -6.01 -11.54
C ILE A 55 -1.76 -4.56 -11.50
N GLU A 56 -2.40 -3.66 -10.75
CA GLU A 56 -2.04 -2.22 -10.76
C GLU A 56 -1.30 -1.73 -9.50
N TYR A 57 -1.15 -2.54 -8.45
CA TYR A 57 -0.54 -2.09 -7.18
C TYR A 57 0.78 -2.81 -6.92
N GLU A 58 1.88 -2.07 -6.98
CA GLU A 58 3.21 -2.57 -6.59
C GLU A 58 3.27 -2.73 -5.06
N ASP A 59 3.74 -3.89 -4.58
CA ASP A 59 4.13 -4.08 -3.17
C ASP A 59 5.43 -3.29 -2.92
N ILE A 60 5.37 -2.29 -2.05
CA ILE A 60 6.55 -1.50 -1.62
C ILE A 60 6.93 -1.89 -0.17
N SER A 61 6.58 -3.10 0.26
CA SER A 61 6.81 -3.59 1.61
C SER A 61 8.09 -4.43 1.76
N ASP A 62 9.15 -4.13 0.99
CA ASP A 62 10.44 -4.85 1.05
C ASP A 62 11.34 -4.35 2.19
#